data_AF-A0A5C6CN37-F1
#
_entry.id   AF-A0A5C6CN37-F1
#
_cell.length_a   1.000
_cell.length_b   1.000
_cell.length_c   1.000
_cell.angle_alpha   90.00
_cell.angle_beta   90.00
_cell.angle_gamma   90.00
#
_symmetry.space_group_name_H-M   'P 1'
#
loop_
_entity.id
_entity.type
_entity.pdbx_description
1 polymer ?
#
loop_
_entity_poly.entity_id
_entity_poly.type
_entity_poly.pdbx_seq_one_letter_code
_entity_poly.pdbx_strand_id
1 'polypeptide(L)'
;MKIGLVVNVMDSDGSGATTYRLAAEAINAGHEVWVMSTGSLSYNPDDTIRAFARTVPPGNYTSEKFLEVFKSNQSVNKWITVDELDVLLLRNNPSVQKAWAQLAGIHFGRLAMRHGLIVLNDLNGLGSVQKFEKVNFSHAVLESLERKSEYMQYNRRNFSNVELATL
;
A
#
# COMPACT_ATOMS: atom_id res chain seq x y z
N MET A 1 1.24 -5.28 -10.97
CA MET A 1 0.42 -5.70 -9.81
C MET A 1 -0.51 -4.58 -9.40
N LYS A 2 -1.56 -4.90 -8.64
CA LYS A 2 -2.42 -3.95 -7.93
C LYS A 2 -1.93 -3.79 -6.48
N ILE A 3 -1.47 -2.60 -6.13
CA ILE A 3 -0.84 -2.32 -4.83
C ILE A 3 -1.71 -1.31 -4.07
N GLY A 4 -2.12 -1.66 -2.86
CA GLY A 4 -2.78 -0.76 -1.91
C GLY A 4 -1.79 -0.18 -0.91
N LEU A 5 -1.86 1.13 -0.66
CA LEU A 5 -1.10 1.84 0.37
C LEU A 5 -2.08 2.46 1.38
N VAL A 6 -2.08 1.97 2.62
CA VAL A 6 -2.90 2.53 3.70
C VAL A 6 -2.10 3.58 4.45
N VAL A 7 -2.55 4.82 4.44
CA VAL A 7 -1.93 5.96 5.13
C VAL A 7 -2.80 6.50 6.26
N ASN A 8 -2.23 7.31 7.15
CA ASN A 8 -3.01 8.01 8.17
C ASN A 8 -3.98 9.01 7.54
N VAL A 9 -3.45 9.90 6.70
CA VAL A 9 -4.18 10.96 6.02
C VAL A 9 -3.62 11.06 4.61
N MET A 10 -4.51 11.10 3.62
CA MET A 10 -4.13 11.41 2.25
C MET A 10 -3.63 12.87 2.18
N ASP A 11 -2.78 13.20 1.21
CA ASP A 11 -2.31 14.58 0.96
C ASP A 11 -1.33 15.17 1.99
N SER A 12 -0.84 14.40 2.98
CA SER A 12 0.14 14.91 3.96
C SER A 12 1.52 15.18 3.33
N ASP A 13 2.07 16.40 3.52
CA ASP A 13 3.36 16.82 2.97
C ASP A 13 4.59 16.29 3.74
N GLY A 14 4.51 16.13 5.07
CA GLY A 14 5.69 15.83 5.90
C GLY A 14 5.94 14.35 6.21
N SER A 15 4.89 13.53 6.27
CA SER A 15 4.99 12.10 6.65
C SER A 15 4.95 11.13 5.46
N GLY A 16 4.66 11.65 4.26
CA GLY A 16 4.36 10.87 3.07
C GLY A 16 5.50 10.70 2.08
N ALA A 17 6.64 11.40 2.23
CA ALA A 17 7.70 11.41 1.20
C ALA A 17 8.20 10.00 0.82
N THR A 18 8.34 9.10 1.79
CA THR A 18 8.76 7.72 1.51
C THR A 18 7.63 6.88 0.90
N THR A 19 6.39 7.09 1.36
CA THR A 19 5.21 6.35 0.86
C THR A 19 4.85 6.75 -0.55
N TYR A 20 4.82 8.07 -0.83
CA TYR A 20 4.53 8.60 -2.17
C TYR A 20 5.70 8.39 -3.13
N ARG A 21 6.94 8.35 -2.65
CA ARG A 21 8.06 7.86 -3.48
C ARG A 21 7.84 6.40 -3.88
N LEU A 22 7.52 5.51 -2.93
CA LEU A 22 7.24 4.12 -3.28
C LEU A 22 6.06 4.00 -4.26
N ALA A 23 5.01 4.82 -4.08
CA ALA A 23 3.89 4.88 -5.01
C ALA A 23 4.30 5.31 -6.43
N ALA A 24 5.12 6.37 -6.52
CA ALA A 24 5.66 6.87 -7.79
C ALA A 24 6.49 5.79 -8.49
N GLU A 25 7.43 5.17 -7.78
CA GLU A 25 8.29 4.11 -8.34
C GLU A 25 7.48 2.88 -8.77
N ALA A 26 6.46 2.51 -8.01
CA ALA A 26 5.56 1.41 -8.37
C ALA A 26 4.78 1.71 -9.67
N ILE A 27 4.30 2.94 -9.86
CA ILE A 27 3.66 3.34 -11.11
C ILE A 27 4.67 3.37 -12.26
N ASN A 28 5.88 3.86 -12.02
CA ASN A 28 6.96 3.87 -13.02
C ASN A 28 7.32 2.44 -13.46
N ALA A 29 7.20 1.46 -12.55
CA ALA A 29 7.34 0.03 -12.82
C ALA A 29 6.09 -0.62 -13.48
N GLY A 30 5.07 0.18 -13.83
CA GLY A 30 3.87 -0.31 -14.52
C GLY A 30 2.85 -0.97 -13.60
N HIS A 31 2.91 -0.73 -12.29
CA HIS A 31 1.90 -1.21 -11.34
C HIS A 31 0.74 -0.23 -11.18
N GLU A 32 -0.42 -0.77 -10.82
CA GLU A 32 -1.60 0.01 -10.45
C GLU A 32 -1.55 0.28 -8.94
N VAL A 33 -1.54 1.55 -8.53
CA VAL A 33 -1.32 1.95 -7.13
C VAL A 33 -2.52 2.70 -6.57
N TRP A 34 -3.08 2.19 -5.49
CA TRP A 34 -4.22 2.77 -4.79
C TRP A 34 -3.82 3.24 -3.40
N VAL A 35 -3.97 4.52 -3.12
CA VAL A 35 -3.73 5.09 -1.80
C VAL A 35 -5.06 5.29 -1.09
N MET A 36 -5.14 4.88 0.17
CA MET A 36 -6.36 4.98 0.98
C MET A 36 -6.01 5.34 2.43
N SER A 37 -6.97 5.90 3.16
CA SER A 37 -6.79 6.13 4.60
C SER A 37 -7.42 5.02 5.43
N THR A 38 -6.94 4.82 6.66
CA THR A 38 -7.57 3.87 7.60
C THR A 38 -9.06 4.12 7.80
N GLY A 39 -9.49 5.38 7.79
CA GLY A 39 -10.89 5.78 7.93
C GLY A 39 -11.76 5.57 6.69
N SER A 40 -11.16 5.19 5.56
CA SER A 40 -11.87 4.92 4.30
C SER A 40 -12.21 3.45 4.09
N LEU A 41 -11.74 2.57 4.99
CA LEU A 41 -12.00 1.13 4.94
C LEU A 41 -13.41 0.81 5.43
N SER A 42 -14.06 -0.11 4.74
CA SER A 42 -15.40 -0.59 5.03
C SER A 42 -15.45 -2.11 4.85
N TYR A 43 -16.29 -2.76 5.65
CA TYR A 43 -16.56 -4.19 5.54
C TYR A 43 -18.01 -4.36 5.10
N ASN A 44 -18.20 -5.05 3.99
CA ASN A 44 -19.51 -5.24 3.39
C ASN A 44 -20.21 -6.51 3.92
N PRO A 45 -21.55 -6.60 3.78
CA PRO A 45 -22.31 -7.80 4.14
C PRO A 45 -21.94 -9.07 3.35
N ASP A 46 -21.28 -8.92 2.19
CA ASP A 46 -20.81 -10.02 1.35
C ASP A 46 -19.40 -10.52 1.73
N ASP A 47 -18.93 -10.18 2.92
CA ASP A 47 -17.60 -10.53 3.44
C ASP A 47 -16.44 -9.95 2.62
N THR A 48 -16.68 -8.86 1.87
CA THR A 48 -15.62 -8.14 1.14
C THR A 48 -15.17 -6.89 1.89
N ILE A 49 -13.89 -6.54 1.74
CA ILE A 49 -13.35 -5.28 2.22
C ILE A 49 -13.38 -4.27 1.08
N ARG A 50 -13.97 -3.10 1.32
CA ARG A 50 -13.90 -1.97 0.38
C ARG A 50 -13.15 -0.80 0.96
N ALA A 51 -12.56 0.00 0.08
CA ALA A 51 -11.90 1.25 0.47
C ALA A 51 -12.25 2.36 -0.51
N PHE A 52 -12.47 3.56 0.01
CA PHE A 52 -12.44 4.76 -0.82
C PHE A 52 -10.97 5.16 -1.05
N ALA A 53 -10.48 4.89 -2.26
CA ALA A 53 -9.07 5.02 -2.59
C ALA A 53 -8.86 6.02 -3.75
N ARG A 54 -7.62 6.51 -3.84
CA ARG A 54 -7.17 7.43 -4.88
C ARG A 54 -5.99 6.84 -5.65
N THR A 55 -5.99 6.99 -6.97
CA THR A 55 -4.87 6.68 -7.85
C THR A 55 -4.51 7.89 -8.71
N VAL A 56 -3.34 7.87 -9.33
CA VAL A 56 -2.97 8.78 -10.42
C VAL A 56 -2.93 8.01 -11.75
N PRO A 57 -2.98 8.71 -12.91
CA PRO A 57 -2.83 8.06 -14.21
C PRO A 57 -1.47 7.34 -14.36
N PRO A 58 -1.35 6.34 -15.25
CA PRO A 58 -0.06 5.76 -15.60
C PRO A 58 0.89 6.84 -16.15
N GLY A 59 2.17 6.74 -15.81
CA GLY A 59 3.16 7.72 -16.25
C GLY A 59 4.52 7.50 -15.59
N ASN A 60 5.39 8.50 -15.73
CA ASN A 60 6.68 8.54 -15.06
C ASN A 60 6.73 9.73 -14.09
N TYR A 61 6.90 9.45 -12.82
CA TYR A 61 6.79 10.40 -11.73
C TYR A 61 8.03 10.40 -10.84
N THR A 62 8.48 11.59 -10.45
CA THR A 62 9.23 11.75 -9.20
C THR A 62 8.26 11.77 -8.02
N SER A 63 8.77 11.66 -6.79
CA SER A 63 7.93 11.71 -5.59
C SER A 63 7.14 13.04 -5.49
N GLU A 64 7.76 14.15 -5.87
CA GLU A 64 7.18 15.49 -5.80
C GLU A 64 6.07 15.63 -6.84
N LYS A 65 6.36 15.27 -8.09
CA LYS A 65 5.39 15.32 -9.19
C LYS A 65 4.21 14.36 -8.96
N PHE A 66 4.47 13.19 -8.37
CA PHE A 66 3.41 12.29 -7.94
C PHE A 66 2.47 12.99 -6.95
N LEU A 67 3.01 13.63 -5.93
CA LEU A 67 2.20 14.30 -4.90
C LEU A 67 1.40 15.46 -5.48
N GLU A 68 1.99 16.25 -6.38
CA GLU A 68 1.30 17.31 -7.12
C GLU A 68 0.08 16.76 -7.89
N VAL A 69 0.28 15.70 -8.68
CA VAL A 69 -0.79 15.07 -9.45
C VAL A 69 -1.82 14.43 -8.52
N PHE A 70 -1.39 13.77 -7.45
CA PHE A 70 -2.25 13.12 -6.46
C PHE A 70 -3.15 14.11 -5.72
N LYS A 71 -2.70 15.35 -5.50
CA LYS A 71 -3.49 16.45 -4.92
C LYS A 71 -4.35 17.20 -5.94
N SER A 72 -4.09 17.01 -7.22
CA SER A 72 -4.80 17.69 -8.31
C SER A 72 -6.10 16.98 -8.71
N ASN A 73 -6.86 17.63 -9.59
CA ASN A 73 -8.04 17.06 -10.24
C ASN A 73 -7.72 15.96 -11.28
N GLN A 74 -6.44 15.68 -11.55
CA GLN A 74 -6.03 14.58 -12.42
C GLN A 74 -6.04 13.23 -11.70
N SER A 75 -6.14 13.23 -10.37
CA SER A 75 -6.29 12.02 -9.58
C SER A 75 -7.70 11.43 -9.70
N VAL A 76 -7.79 10.11 -9.60
CA VAL A 76 -9.07 9.39 -9.67
C VAL A 76 -9.40 8.82 -8.30
N ASN A 77 -10.53 9.28 -7.73
CA ASN A 77 -11.08 8.72 -6.49
C ASN A 77 -12.14 7.68 -6.82
N LYS A 78 -12.06 6.49 -6.22
CA LYS A 78 -12.99 5.40 -6.48
C LYS A 78 -13.12 4.48 -5.26
N TRP A 79 -14.31 3.92 -5.07
CA TRP A 79 -14.48 2.76 -4.20
C TRP A 79 -13.95 1.50 -4.87
N ILE A 80 -12.92 0.89 -4.28
CA ILE A 80 -12.32 -0.36 -4.75
C ILE A 80 -12.62 -1.51 -3.77
N THR A 81 -12.52 -2.73 -4.26
CA THR A 81 -12.50 -3.95 -3.45
C THR A 81 -11.04 -4.23 -3.09
N VAL A 82 -10.72 -4.27 -1.80
CA VAL A 82 -9.34 -4.46 -1.30
C VAL A 82 -8.86 -5.89 -1.58
N ASP A 83 -9.78 -6.86 -1.59
CA ASP A 83 -9.53 -8.27 -1.89
C ASP A 83 -9.00 -8.53 -3.31
N GLU A 84 -9.27 -7.60 -4.23
CA GLU A 84 -8.79 -7.64 -5.63
C GLU A 84 -7.36 -7.13 -5.79
N LEU A 85 -6.75 -6.60 -4.73
CA LEU A 85 -5.34 -6.20 -4.76
C LEU A 85 -4.43 -7.43 -4.77
N ASP A 86 -3.16 -7.25 -5.13
CA ASP A 86 -2.13 -8.25 -4.95
C ASP A 86 -1.41 -8.05 -3.61
N VAL A 87 -1.17 -6.77 -3.26
CA VAL A 87 -0.42 -6.36 -2.07
C VAL A 87 -1.11 -5.21 -1.37
N LEU A 88 -1.16 -5.24 -0.03
CA LEU A 88 -1.61 -4.14 0.82
C LEU A 88 -0.51 -3.77 1.84
N LEU A 89 -0.01 -2.55 1.74
CA LEU A 89 1.00 -1.99 2.63
C LEU A 89 0.35 -1.09 3.67
N LEU A 90 0.47 -1.47 4.94
CA LEU A 90 0.06 -0.64 6.06
C LEU A 90 1.19 0.36 6.37
N ARG A 91 1.00 1.62 5.96
CA ARG A 91 1.91 2.76 6.15
C ARG A 91 1.34 3.80 7.12
N ASN A 92 0.31 3.43 7.86
CA ASN A 92 -0.28 4.24 8.92
C ASN A 92 0.51 4.06 10.23
N ASN A 93 0.64 5.11 11.03
CA ASN A 93 1.25 5.06 12.36
C ASN A 93 0.12 5.07 13.42
N PRO A 94 -0.17 3.96 14.11
CA PRO A 94 -1.24 3.89 15.11
C PRO A 94 -1.07 4.91 16.24
N SER A 95 0.17 5.20 16.67
CA SER A 95 0.45 6.05 17.82
C SER A 95 0.01 7.50 17.66
N VAL A 96 -0.19 7.97 16.42
CA VAL A 96 -0.63 9.35 16.11
C VAL A 96 -2.06 9.41 15.60
N GLN A 97 -2.78 8.29 15.57
CA GLN A 97 -4.16 8.21 15.12
C GLN A 97 -5.16 8.28 16.27
N LYS A 98 -6.41 8.68 15.94
CA LYS A 98 -7.56 8.60 16.85
C LYS A 98 -7.75 7.15 17.33
N ALA A 99 -8.15 6.98 18.59
CA ALA A 99 -8.32 5.67 19.24
C ALA A 99 -9.06 4.63 18.38
N TRP A 100 -10.17 5.03 17.75
CA TRP A 100 -10.96 4.12 16.88
C TRP A 100 -10.21 3.65 15.63
N ALA A 101 -9.27 4.45 15.10
CA ALA A 101 -8.52 4.15 13.88
C ALA A 101 -7.21 3.38 14.15
N GLN A 102 -6.75 3.33 15.41
CA GLN A 102 -5.50 2.65 15.79
C GLN A 102 -5.52 1.15 15.46
N LEU A 103 -6.65 0.50 15.75
CA LEU A 103 -6.83 -0.93 15.51
C LEU A 103 -7.46 -1.24 14.15
N ALA A 104 -8.12 -0.26 13.52
CA ALA A 104 -8.81 -0.46 12.25
C ALA A 104 -7.87 -1.03 11.17
N GLY A 105 -6.70 -0.41 10.97
CA GLY A 105 -5.71 -0.89 9.99
C GLY A 105 -5.23 -2.31 10.26
N ILE A 106 -5.06 -2.69 11.54
CA ILE A 106 -4.64 -4.05 11.93
C ILE A 106 -5.77 -5.06 11.67
N HIS A 107 -7.02 -4.73 12.03
CA HIS A 107 -8.15 -5.63 11.83
C HIS A 107 -8.47 -5.85 10.36
N PHE A 108 -8.54 -4.77 9.58
CA PHE A 108 -8.73 -4.87 8.13
C PHE A 108 -7.56 -5.56 7.45
N GLY A 109 -6.32 -5.30 7.88
CA GLY A 109 -5.15 -6.02 7.41
C GLY A 109 -5.26 -7.52 7.66
N ARG A 110 -5.60 -7.94 8.88
CA ARG A 110 -5.79 -9.37 9.21
C ARG A 110 -6.93 -10.01 8.42
N LEU A 111 -8.00 -9.28 8.17
CA LEU A 111 -9.11 -9.78 7.36
C LEU A 111 -8.66 -9.95 5.90
N ALA A 112 -7.98 -8.96 5.32
CA ALA A 112 -7.41 -9.05 3.97
C ALA A 112 -6.45 -10.24 3.84
N MET A 113 -5.63 -10.53 4.87
CA MET A 113 -4.78 -11.72 4.89
C MET A 113 -5.57 -13.03 4.78
N ARG A 114 -6.76 -13.11 5.40
CA ARG A 114 -7.63 -14.30 5.32
C ARG A 114 -8.21 -14.50 3.91
N HIS A 115 -8.38 -13.41 3.15
CA HIS A 115 -8.76 -13.47 1.74
C HIS A 115 -7.56 -13.71 0.80
N GLY A 116 -6.39 -14.06 1.35
CA GLY A 116 -5.19 -14.42 0.59
C GLY A 116 -4.41 -13.21 0.06
N LEU A 117 -4.64 -12.01 0.60
CA LEU A 117 -3.90 -10.80 0.25
C LEU A 117 -2.53 -10.79 0.94
N ILE A 118 -1.49 -10.39 0.20
CA ILE A 118 -0.19 -10.12 0.80
C ILE A 118 -0.29 -8.81 1.57
N VAL A 119 -0.22 -8.87 2.90
CA VAL A 119 -0.31 -7.70 3.77
C VAL A 119 1.01 -7.52 4.47
N LEU A 120 1.57 -6.31 4.34
CA LEU A 120 2.85 -5.96 4.90
C LEU A 120 2.67 -4.76 5.82
N ASN A 121 3.16 -4.91 7.05
CA ASN A 121 3.17 -3.83 8.02
C ASN A 121 4.58 -3.27 8.13
N ASP A 122 4.70 -2.00 7.79
CA ASP A 122 5.80 -1.12 8.13
C ASP A 122 7.18 -1.31 7.42
N LEU A 123 7.46 -0.42 6.46
CA LEU A 123 8.79 -0.21 5.86
C LEU A 123 9.53 0.99 6.50
N ASN A 124 9.07 1.56 7.63
CA ASN A 124 9.68 2.73 8.26
C ASN A 124 11.11 2.46 8.72
N GLY A 125 11.44 1.20 9.06
CA GLY A 125 12.81 0.75 9.27
C GLY A 125 13.68 0.99 8.03
N LEU A 126 13.22 0.56 6.86
CA LEU A 126 13.93 0.78 5.59
C LEU A 126 13.96 2.25 5.18
N GLY A 127 12.89 3.01 5.45
CA GLY A 127 12.86 4.46 5.20
C GLY A 127 13.89 5.22 6.04
N SER A 128 14.13 4.79 7.28
CA SER A 128 15.16 5.34 8.16
C SER A 128 16.57 4.99 7.67
N VAL A 129 16.80 3.73 7.28
CA VAL A 129 18.08 3.27 6.71
C VAL A 129 18.38 3.97 5.38
N GLN A 130 17.39 4.18 4.52
CA GLN A 130 17.55 4.97 3.29
C GLN A 130 18.08 6.38 3.54
N LYS A 131 17.61 7.06 4.61
CA LYS A 131 18.10 8.39 4.95
C LYS A 131 19.57 8.36 5.38
N PHE A 132 19.97 7.30 6.07
CA PHE A 132 21.34 7.11 6.56
C PHE A 132 22.31 6.72 5.43
N GLU A 133 21.94 5.70 4.66
CA GLU A 133 22.76 5.12 3.58
C GLU A 133 22.68 5.92 2.27
N LYS A 134 21.69 6.81 2.15
CA LYS A 134 21.37 7.56 0.92
C LYS A 134 21.06 6.67 -0.29
N VAL A 135 20.64 5.42 -0.07
CA VAL A 135 20.29 4.45 -1.11
C VAL A 135 18.77 4.34 -1.27
N ASN A 136 18.28 4.30 -2.52
CA ASN A 136 16.86 4.10 -2.79
C ASN A 136 16.49 2.61 -2.78
N PHE A 137 15.89 2.14 -1.68
CA PHE A 137 15.44 0.75 -1.54
C PHE A 137 14.09 0.45 -2.21
N SER A 138 13.38 1.43 -2.78
CA SER A 138 12.07 1.20 -3.41
C SER A 138 12.12 0.09 -4.46
N HIS A 139 13.16 0.08 -5.31
CA HIS A 139 13.30 -0.92 -6.38
C HIS A 139 13.47 -2.33 -5.82
N ALA A 140 14.37 -2.53 -4.85
CA ALA A 140 14.57 -3.83 -4.20
C ALA A 140 13.31 -4.32 -3.48
N VAL A 141 12.55 -3.39 -2.87
CA VAL A 141 11.25 -3.72 -2.26
C VAL A 141 10.27 -4.17 -3.34
N LEU A 142 10.13 -3.42 -4.43
CA LEU A 142 9.21 -3.77 -5.52
C LEU A 142 9.56 -5.13 -6.14
N GLU A 143 10.84 -5.39 -6.43
CA GLU A 143 11.30 -6.68 -6.96
C GLU A 143 10.97 -7.84 -6.00
N SER A 144 11.12 -7.63 -4.68
CA SER A 144 10.73 -8.63 -3.69
C SER A 144 9.21 -8.86 -3.65
N LEU A 145 8.42 -7.81 -3.82
CA LEU A 145 6.95 -7.90 -3.89
C LEU A 145 6.48 -8.61 -5.15
N GLU A 146 7.08 -8.31 -6.30
CA GLU A 146 6.81 -8.97 -7.58
C GLU A 146 7.02 -10.47 -7.45
N ARG A 147 8.21 -10.88 -6.98
CA ARG A 147 8.52 -12.30 -6.75
C ARG A 147 7.49 -12.96 -5.84
N LYS A 148 7.13 -12.33 -4.71
CA LYS A 148 6.17 -12.91 -3.74
C LYS A 148 4.76 -13.01 -4.32
N SER A 149 4.34 -12.01 -5.08
CA SER A 149 3.06 -12.02 -5.79
C SER A 149 3.02 -13.12 -6.85
N GLU A 150 4.08 -13.27 -7.65
CA GLU A 150 4.21 -14.35 -8.64
C GLU A 150 4.16 -15.73 -7.96
N TYR A 151 4.89 -15.92 -6.85
CA TYR A 151 4.83 -17.16 -6.06
C TYR A 151 3.42 -17.44 -5.53
N MET A 152 2.69 -16.43 -5.05
CA MET A 152 1.31 -16.59 -4.60
C MET A 152 0.36 -16.98 -5.74
N GLN A 153 0.50 -16.35 -6.91
CA GLN A 153 -0.30 -16.66 -8.09
C GLN A 153 -0.03 -18.08 -8.59
N TYR A 154 1.24 -18.48 -8.68
CA TYR A 154 1.64 -19.84 -9.07
C TYR A 154 1.04 -20.90 -8.15
N ASN A 155 1.01 -20.63 -6.84
CA ASN A 155 0.50 -21.55 -5.83
C ASN A 155 -1.00 -21.35 -5.49
N ARG A 156 -1.75 -20.64 -6.33
CA ARG A 156 -3.20 -20.40 -6.17
C ARG A 156 -3.60 -19.83 -4.80
N ARG A 157 -2.76 -18.95 -4.24
CA ARG A 157 -2.95 -18.32 -2.91
C ARG A 157 -3.05 -19.30 -1.73
N ASN A 158 -2.46 -20.49 -1.83
CA ASN A 158 -2.46 -21.48 -0.73
C ASN A 158 -1.36 -21.26 0.34
N PHE A 159 -0.60 -20.17 0.28
CA PHE A 159 0.43 -19.85 1.27
C PHE A 159 -0.02 -18.75 2.21
N SER A 160 0.33 -18.90 3.47
CA SER A 160 0.18 -17.84 4.46
C SER A 160 1.25 -16.77 4.27
N ASN A 161 0.98 -15.55 4.73
CA ASN A 161 1.99 -14.48 4.75
C ASN A 161 3.20 -14.81 5.64
N VAL A 162 3.06 -15.72 6.60
CA VAL A 162 4.19 -16.19 7.43
C VAL A 162 5.16 -17.02 6.59
N GLU A 163 4.64 -17.94 5.77
CA GLU A 163 5.48 -18.74 4.86
C GLU A 163 6.13 -17.85 3.79
N LEU A 164 5.39 -16.90 3.21
CA LEU A 164 5.93 -15.92 2.25
C LEU A 164 7.01 -15.01 2.85
N ALA A 165 7.02 -14.80 4.17
CA ALA A 165 8.05 -13.99 4.83
C ALA A 165 9.40 -14.71 4.90
N THR A 166 9.42 -16.04 4.74
CA THR A 166 10.65 -16.86 4.78
C THR A 166 11.30 -17.08 3.42
N LEU A 167 10.63 -16.67 2.33
CA LEU A 167 11.09 -16.73 0.94
C LEU A 167 11.66 -15.37 0.49
#